data_AF-X0TCM6-F1
#
_entry.id   AF-X0TCM6-F1
#
_cell.length_a   1.000
_cell.length_b   1.000
_cell.length_c   1.000
_cell.angle_alpha   90.00
_cell.angle_beta   90.00
_cell.angle_gamma   90.00
#
_symmetry.space_group_name_H-M   'P 1'
#
loop_
_entity.id
_entity.type
_entity.pdbx_description
1 polymer ?
#
loop_
_entity_poly.entity_id
_entity_poly.type
_entity_poly.pdbx_seq_one_letter_code
_entity_poly.pdbx_strand_id
1 'polypeptide(L)'
;HAGIPKIIIDEALRYHKKLSEMKTFRGCNRDGIIAASIYVASRIHAYPRTAKEIATIFKLDNTSATRGCKNAVHLVNQLEKHVVNTDKTHFHKTTPSAFIERYCSKLGINKELTTVCLFVANRIQKARKIPENTPHSVAAGIVYFVAQICNLNISKKHVNVISEISEVTINKCYKKLLTIHDSDQLIPSVILDKYLE
;
A
#
# COMPACT_ATOMS: atom_id res chain seq x y z
N HIS A 1 -18.61 2.72 -4.05
CA HIS A 1 -17.84 2.61 -2.79
C HIS A 1 -16.42 2.10 -3.08
N ALA A 2 -15.36 2.85 -2.75
CA ALA A 2 -13.97 2.55 -3.12
C ALA A 2 -13.29 1.41 -2.34
N GLY A 3 -14.07 0.46 -1.79
CA GLY A 3 -13.54 -0.64 -0.97
C GLY A 3 -12.84 -0.17 0.31
N ILE A 4 -13.35 0.90 0.94
CA ILE A 4 -12.87 1.41 2.22
C ILE A 4 -13.83 0.92 3.32
N PRO A 5 -13.35 0.17 4.33
CA PRO A 5 -14.15 -0.28 5.46
C PRO A 5 -14.82 0.87 6.22
N LYS A 6 -16.04 0.64 6.73
CA LYS A 6 -16.80 1.65 7.49
C LYS A 6 -16.03 2.20 8.70
N ILE A 7 -15.31 1.33 9.41
CA ILE A 7 -14.45 1.74 10.54
C ILE A 7 -13.45 2.84 10.17
N ILE A 8 -12.87 2.78 8.96
CA ILE A 8 -11.93 3.79 8.47
C ILE A 8 -12.65 5.09 8.13
N ILE A 9 -13.88 4.99 7.61
CA ILE A 9 -14.71 6.17 7.28
C ILE A 9 -15.09 6.91 8.56
N ASP A 10 -15.57 6.19 9.57
CA ASP A 10 -15.97 6.75 10.86
C ASP A 10 -14.77 7.43 11.55
N GLU A 11 -13.60 6.81 11.49
CA GLU A 11 -12.37 7.40 12.03
C GLU A 11 -11.91 8.62 11.19
N ALA A 12 -12.03 8.55 9.87
CA ALA A 12 -11.71 9.67 8.99
C ALA A 12 -12.58 10.90 9.27
N LEU A 13 -13.84 10.74 9.68
CA LEU A 13 -14.70 11.86 10.07
C LEU A 13 -14.16 12.59 11.31
N ARG A 14 -13.62 11.85 12.28
CA ARG A 14 -12.99 12.43 13.48
C ARG A 14 -11.76 13.26 13.12
N TYR A 15 -10.89 12.71 12.27
CA TYR A 15 -9.70 13.44 11.80
C TYR A 15 -10.05 14.59 10.86
N HIS A 16 -11.12 14.47 10.06
CA HIS A 16 -11.60 15.57 9.22
C HIS A 16 -11.94 16.79 10.05
N LYS A 17 -12.68 16.62 11.16
CA LYS A 17 -12.99 17.72 12.08
C LYS A 17 -11.70 18.38 12.60
N LYS A 18 -10.79 17.58 13.15
CA LYS A 18 -9.47 18.05 13.66
C LYS A 18 -8.67 18.81 12.59
N LEU A 19 -8.62 18.29 11.35
CA LEU A 19 -7.86 18.89 10.25
C LEU A 19 -8.51 20.16 9.69
N SER A 20 -9.85 20.19 9.61
CA SER A 20 -10.61 21.31 9.05
C SER A 20 -10.56 22.58 9.90
N GLU A 21 -10.41 22.44 11.22
CA GLU A 21 -10.31 23.57 12.16
C GLU A 21 -8.96 24.29 12.06
N MET A 22 -7.95 23.67 11.44
CA MET A 22 -6.60 24.24 11.33
C MET A 22 -6.45 25.24 10.17
N LYS A 23 -5.80 26.37 10.47
CA LYS A 23 -5.53 27.45 9.49
C LYS A 23 -4.74 26.98 8.27
N THR A 24 -3.83 26.02 8.44
CA THR A 24 -2.96 25.50 7.36
C THR A 24 -3.73 24.80 6.23
N PHE A 25 -4.94 24.31 6.50
CA PHE A 25 -5.81 23.67 5.50
C PHE A 25 -6.88 24.61 4.93
N ARG A 26 -7.01 25.87 5.41
CA ARG A 26 -8.07 26.83 5.02
C ARG A 26 -8.02 27.33 3.57
N GLY A 27 -7.09 26.85 2.74
CA GLY A 27 -7.03 27.14 1.29
C GLY A 27 -6.98 25.89 0.41
N CYS A 28 -7.11 24.70 0.98
CA CYS A 28 -7.15 23.44 0.22
C CYS A 28 -8.57 23.12 -0.24
N ASN A 29 -8.68 22.39 -1.36
CA ASN A 29 -9.96 21.84 -1.82
C ASN A 29 -10.63 21.04 -0.68
N ARG A 30 -11.95 21.19 -0.50
CA ARG A 30 -12.74 20.42 0.49
C ARG A 30 -12.49 18.92 0.34
N ASP A 31 -12.48 18.44 -0.91
CA ASP A 31 -12.19 17.03 -1.21
C ASP A 31 -10.77 16.62 -0.82
N GLY A 32 -9.82 17.57 -0.85
CA GLY A 32 -8.45 17.35 -0.41
C GLY A 32 -8.33 17.10 1.09
N ILE A 33 -9.12 17.79 1.92
CA ILE A 33 -9.15 17.58 3.37
C ILE A 33 -9.76 16.21 3.69
N ILE A 34 -10.87 15.86 3.02
CA ILE A 34 -11.52 14.55 3.17
C ILE A 34 -10.57 13.43 2.76
N ALA A 35 -9.93 13.57 1.59
CA ALA A 35 -8.94 12.63 1.08
C ALA A 35 -7.76 12.42 2.05
N ALA A 36 -7.22 13.51 2.60
CA ALA A 36 -6.14 13.44 3.57
C ALA A 36 -6.57 12.81 4.91
N SER A 37 -7.83 13.03 5.32
CA SER A 37 -8.40 12.43 6.54
C SER A 37 -8.54 10.92 6.40
N ILE A 38 -9.01 10.44 5.24
CA ILE A 38 -9.05 9.00 4.93
C ILE A 38 -7.63 8.42 4.90
N TYR A 39 -6.67 9.13 4.31
CA TYR A 39 -5.29 8.68 4.28
C TYR A 39 -4.75 8.45 5.70
N VAL A 40 -4.95 9.40 6.62
CA VAL A 40 -4.56 9.29 8.03
C VAL A 40 -5.25 8.10 8.70
N ALA A 41 -6.59 8.02 8.64
CA ALA A 41 -7.36 6.93 9.24
C ALA A 41 -6.95 5.55 8.71
N SER A 42 -6.70 5.44 7.41
CA SER A 42 -6.27 4.20 6.77
C SER A 42 -4.94 3.68 7.34
N ARG A 43 -4.02 4.59 7.68
CA ARG A 43 -2.73 4.24 8.30
C ARG A 43 -2.84 3.90 9.77
N ILE A 44 -3.84 4.43 10.47
CA ILE A 44 -4.11 4.11 11.87
C ILE A 44 -4.70 2.70 11.99
N HIS A 45 -5.53 2.26 11.04
CA HIS A 45 -6.15 0.93 11.06
C HIS A 45 -5.35 -0.16 10.33
N ALA A 46 -4.03 0.02 10.15
CA ALA A 46 -3.16 -0.93 9.42
C ALA A 46 -3.67 -1.30 8.00
N TYR A 47 -4.48 -0.44 7.38
CA TYR A 47 -5.02 -0.60 6.04
C TYR A 47 -4.55 0.54 5.13
N PRO A 48 -3.23 0.76 4.98
CA PRO A 48 -2.69 1.93 4.31
C PRO A 48 -3.13 2.00 2.85
N ARG A 49 -3.54 3.19 2.42
CA ARG A 49 -3.68 3.57 1.01
C ARG A 49 -2.52 4.46 0.60
N THR A 50 -2.05 4.35 -0.63
CA THR A 50 -1.05 5.27 -1.18
C THR A 50 -1.70 6.62 -1.50
N ALA A 51 -0.90 7.70 -1.53
CA ALA A 51 -1.42 9.01 -1.89
C ALA A 51 -1.98 9.06 -3.33
N LYS A 52 -1.46 8.21 -4.23
CA LYS A 52 -2.00 8.06 -5.59
C LYS A 52 -3.36 7.36 -5.58
N GLU A 53 -3.52 6.27 -4.82
CA GLU A 53 -4.83 5.60 -4.68
C GLU A 53 -5.87 6.61 -4.17
N ILE A 54 -5.49 7.44 -3.20
CA ILE A 54 -6.34 8.50 -2.66
C ILE A 54 -6.65 9.57 -3.73
N ALA A 55 -5.65 10.00 -4.51
CA ALA A 55 -5.85 10.95 -5.61
C ALA A 55 -6.87 10.42 -6.62
N THR A 56 -6.75 9.16 -7.03
CA THR A 56 -7.67 8.51 -7.98
C THR A 56 -9.09 8.41 -7.43
N ILE A 57 -9.26 8.05 -6.15
CA ILE A 57 -10.59 7.92 -5.51
C ILE A 57 -11.31 9.28 -5.47
N PHE A 58 -10.60 10.35 -5.14
CA PHE A 58 -11.15 11.69 -4.96
C PHE A 58 -11.02 12.59 -6.19
N LYS A 59 -10.54 12.05 -7.32
CA LYS A 59 -10.29 12.80 -8.57
C LYS A 59 -9.43 14.06 -8.35
N LEU A 60 -8.41 13.93 -7.50
CA LEU A 60 -7.46 15.00 -7.19
C LEU A 60 -6.21 14.85 -8.06
N ASP A 61 -5.48 15.95 -8.26
CA ASP A 61 -4.15 15.86 -8.85
C ASP A 61 -3.18 15.16 -7.89
N ASN A 62 -2.30 14.31 -8.45
CA ASN A 62 -1.36 13.50 -7.67
C ASN A 62 -0.46 14.35 -6.75
N THR A 63 -0.07 15.54 -7.20
CA THR A 63 0.76 16.50 -6.48
C THR A 63 0.05 17.06 -5.24
N SER A 64 -1.19 17.51 -5.37
CA SER A 64 -1.99 18.05 -4.26
C SER A 64 -2.37 16.96 -3.29
N ALA A 65 -2.75 15.77 -3.76
CA ALA A 65 -3.06 14.64 -2.91
C ALA A 65 -1.82 14.21 -2.08
N THR A 66 -0.65 14.12 -2.72
CA THR A 66 0.60 13.79 -2.02
C THR A 66 0.97 14.84 -0.99
N ARG A 67 0.88 16.13 -1.34
CA ARG A 67 1.16 17.24 -0.42
C ARG A 67 0.15 17.27 0.72
N GLY A 68 -1.14 17.13 0.44
CA GLY A 68 -2.22 17.11 1.42
C GLY A 68 -2.08 15.95 2.41
N CYS A 69 -1.82 14.73 1.93
CA CYS A 69 -1.59 13.56 2.76
C CYS A 69 -0.36 13.73 3.67
N LYS A 70 0.76 14.24 3.14
CA LYS A 70 1.97 14.52 3.93
C LYS A 70 1.71 15.59 4.99
N ASN A 71 1.06 16.69 4.60
CA ASN A 71 0.71 17.77 5.51
C ASN A 71 -0.23 17.29 6.62
N ALA A 72 -1.25 16.48 6.30
CA ALA A 72 -2.16 15.95 7.30
C ALA A 72 -1.44 15.09 8.35
N VAL A 73 -0.55 14.18 7.93
CA VAL A 73 0.26 13.38 8.87
C VAL A 73 1.14 14.27 9.74
N HIS A 74 1.79 15.28 9.14
CA HIS A 74 2.61 16.23 9.89
C HIS A 74 1.80 16.99 10.94
N LEU A 75 0.63 17.50 10.55
CA LEU A 75 -0.22 18.27 11.42
C LEU A 75 -0.82 17.45 12.56
N VAL A 76 -1.22 16.19 12.30
CA VAL A 76 -1.66 15.28 13.38
C VAL A 76 -0.55 15.09 14.41
N ASN A 77 0.68 14.84 13.96
CA ASN A 77 1.84 14.73 14.87
C ASN A 77 2.13 16.03 15.63
N GLN A 78 1.90 17.20 15.03
CA GLN A 78 2.07 18.50 15.69
C GLN A 78 1.00 18.76 16.74
N LEU A 79 -0.26 18.48 16.44
CA LEU A 79 -1.39 18.63 17.37
C LEU A 79 -1.18 17.80 18.62
N GLU A 80 -0.61 16.61 18.46
CA GLU A 80 -0.44 15.64 19.54
C GLU A 80 0.92 15.75 20.23
N LYS A 81 1.73 16.77 19.88
CA LYS A 81 3.06 16.98 20.45
C LYS A 81 3.02 17.20 21.98
N HIS A 82 1.97 17.85 22.47
CA HIS A 82 1.77 18.16 23.89
C HIS A 82 0.77 17.22 24.60
N VAL A 83 0.26 16.21 23.89
CA VAL A 83 -0.67 15.21 24.44
C VAL A 83 0.12 14.12 25.15
N VAL A 84 -0.40 13.60 26.26
CA VAL A 84 0.20 12.46 26.99
C VAL A 84 0.34 11.28 26.04
N ASN A 85 1.46 10.55 26.11
CA ASN A 85 1.81 9.49 25.13
C ASN A 85 0.71 8.44 24.90
N THR A 86 -0.20 8.23 25.86
CA THR A 86 -1.31 7.27 25.77
C THR A 86 -2.38 7.64 24.75
N ASP A 87 -2.55 8.94 24.46
CA ASP A 87 -3.59 9.45 23.56
C ASP A 87 -3.03 9.88 22.19
N LYS A 88 -1.77 9.55 21.90
CA LYS A 88 -1.15 9.89 20.61
C LYS A 88 -1.60 8.95 19.50
N THR A 89 -1.77 9.50 18.31
CA THR A 89 -2.03 8.75 17.09
C THR A 89 -0.80 7.93 16.73
N HIS A 90 -0.94 6.60 16.80
CA HIS A 90 0.09 5.68 16.35
C HIS A 90 -0.16 5.26 14.89
N PHE A 91 0.70 5.74 14.00
CA PHE A 91 0.70 5.29 12.60
C PHE A 91 1.34 3.91 12.48
N HIS A 92 0.61 2.94 11.92
CA HIS A 92 1.18 1.64 11.63
C HIS A 92 2.27 1.75 10.56
N LYS A 93 3.33 0.93 10.73
CA LYS A 93 4.35 0.77 9.69
C LYS A 93 3.69 0.15 8.47
N THR A 94 3.91 0.77 7.32
CA THR A 94 3.42 0.27 6.04
C THR A 94 4.27 -0.93 5.62
N THR A 95 3.63 -2.08 5.43
CA THR A 95 4.29 -3.33 5.01
C THR A 95 3.84 -3.73 3.60
N PRO A 96 4.62 -4.54 2.86
CA PRO A 96 4.19 -5.02 1.55
C PRO A 96 2.91 -5.86 1.63
N SER A 97 2.77 -6.68 2.69
CA SER A 97 1.60 -7.53 2.92
C SER A 97 0.28 -6.76 2.93
N ALA A 98 0.29 -5.52 3.43
CA ALA A 98 -0.91 -4.68 3.50
C ALA A 98 -1.51 -4.30 2.13
N PHE A 99 -0.77 -4.47 1.04
CA PHE A 99 -1.24 -4.17 -0.33
C PHE A 99 -1.57 -5.43 -1.14
N ILE A 100 -0.94 -6.56 -0.81
CA ILE A 100 -0.96 -7.78 -1.64
C ILE A 100 -2.37 -8.30 -1.86
N GLU A 101 -3.16 -8.46 -0.80
CA GLU A 101 -4.53 -8.99 -0.92
C GLU A 101 -5.38 -8.17 -1.89
N ARG A 102 -5.23 -6.85 -1.85
CA ARG A 102 -5.98 -5.94 -2.72
C ARG A 102 -5.53 -6.01 -4.16
N TYR A 103 -4.22 -6.13 -4.38
CA TYR A 103 -3.66 -6.28 -5.73
C TYR A 103 -4.06 -7.63 -6.33
N CYS A 104 -3.90 -8.72 -5.58
CA CYS A 104 -4.30 -10.06 -5.99
C CYS A 104 -5.79 -10.15 -6.28
N SER A 105 -6.64 -9.61 -5.41
CA SER A 105 -8.09 -9.60 -5.61
C SER A 105 -8.51 -8.85 -6.89
N LYS A 106 -7.91 -7.68 -7.15
CA LYS A 106 -8.18 -6.91 -8.38
C LYS A 106 -7.62 -7.55 -9.65
N LEU A 107 -6.57 -8.36 -9.53
CA LEU A 107 -5.97 -9.10 -10.65
C LEU A 107 -6.62 -10.47 -10.87
N GLY A 108 -7.59 -10.87 -10.05
CA GLY A 108 -8.23 -12.19 -10.15
C GLY A 108 -7.32 -13.35 -9.75
N ILE A 109 -6.27 -13.09 -8.95
CA ILE A 109 -5.39 -14.13 -8.44
C ILE A 109 -6.13 -14.93 -7.36
N ASN A 110 -6.03 -16.25 -7.40
CA ASN A 110 -6.70 -17.13 -6.46
C ASN A 110 -6.16 -16.99 -5.02
N LYS A 111 -6.89 -17.53 -4.04
CA LYS A 111 -6.52 -17.43 -2.61
C LYS A 111 -5.19 -18.11 -2.30
N GLU A 112 -4.90 -19.25 -2.93
CA GLU A 112 -3.66 -20.00 -2.73
C GLU A 112 -2.43 -19.17 -3.11
N LEU A 113 -2.40 -18.62 -4.33
CA LEU A 113 -1.30 -17.77 -4.81
C LEU A 113 -1.26 -16.43 -4.06
N THR A 114 -2.40 -15.94 -3.56
CA THR A 114 -2.42 -14.78 -2.66
C THR A 114 -1.68 -15.09 -1.35
N THR A 115 -1.90 -16.28 -0.77
CA THR A 115 -1.15 -16.76 0.40
C THR A 115 0.33 -16.92 0.10
N VAL A 116 0.70 -17.40 -1.10
CA VAL A 116 2.11 -17.45 -1.54
C VAL A 116 2.72 -16.06 -1.64
N CYS A 117 2.01 -15.08 -2.20
CA CYS A 117 2.47 -13.68 -2.22
C CYS A 117 2.72 -13.14 -0.80
N LEU A 118 1.79 -13.40 0.13
CA LEU A 118 1.95 -13.00 1.53
C LEU A 118 3.13 -13.70 2.21
N PHE A 119 3.34 -14.98 1.92
CA PHE A 119 4.49 -15.74 2.42
C PHE A 119 5.82 -15.13 1.93
N VAL A 120 5.94 -14.85 0.64
CA VAL A 120 7.11 -14.19 0.05
C VAL A 120 7.34 -12.82 0.68
N ALA A 121 6.28 -12.01 0.85
CA ALA A 121 6.38 -10.70 1.50
C ALA A 121 6.91 -10.79 2.93
N ASN A 122 6.43 -11.75 3.71
CA ASN A 122 6.90 -11.98 5.07
C ASN A 122 8.37 -12.42 5.09
N ARG A 123 8.81 -13.28 4.17
CA ARG A 123 10.23 -13.69 4.06
C ARG A 123 11.13 -12.51 3.70
N ILE A 124 10.75 -11.73 2.69
CA ILE A 124 11.51 -10.54 2.27
C ILE A 124 11.62 -9.53 3.42
N GLN A 125 10.52 -9.29 4.13
CA GLN A 125 10.50 -8.35 5.25
C GLN A 125 11.34 -8.83 6.44
N LYS A 126 11.26 -10.12 6.81
CA LYS A 126 12.05 -10.71 7.90
C LYS A 126 13.55 -10.71 7.57
N ALA A 127 13.90 -11.06 6.34
CA ALA A 127 15.28 -11.05 5.87
C ALA A 127 15.82 -9.64 5.56
N ARG A 128 14.99 -8.59 5.70
CA ARG A 128 15.31 -7.19 5.35
C ARG A 128 15.89 -7.06 3.94
N LYS A 129 15.40 -7.87 3.00
CA LYS A 129 15.81 -7.84 1.60
C LYS A 129 15.04 -6.71 0.87
N ILE A 130 15.69 -6.02 -0.06
CA ILE A 130 15.13 -4.88 -0.83
C ILE A 130 14.70 -3.66 0.04
N PRO A 131 15.55 -3.16 0.97
CA PRO A 131 15.21 -2.01 1.82
C PRO A 131 15.03 -0.68 1.06
N GLU A 132 15.62 -0.55 -0.13
CA GLU A 132 15.61 0.65 -0.96
C GLU A 132 14.28 0.93 -1.66
N ASN A 133 13.39 -0.05 -1.75
CA ASN A 133 12.10 0.08 -2.42
C ASN A 133 10.98 0.29 -1.40
N THR A 134 10.02 1.15 -1.73
CA THR A 134 8.86 1.38 -0.86
C THR A 134 8.00 0.11 -0.74
N PRO A 135 7.32 -0.13 0.39
CA PRO A 135 6.57 -1.36 0.63
C PRO A 135 5.51 -1.68 -0.45
N HIS A 136 4.82 -0.66 -0.97
CA HIS A 136 3.83 -0.85 -2.05
C HIS A 136 4.48 -1.24 -3.39
N SER A 137 5.71 -0.80 -3.65
CA SER A 137 6.47 -1.17 -4.85
C SER A 137 6.97 -2.60 -4.75
N VAL A 138 7.46 -2.98 -3.56
CA VAL A 138 7.84 -4.37 -3.26
C VAL A 138 6.63 -5.29 -3.39
N ALA A 139 5.45 -4.90 -2.88
CA ALA A 139 4.21 -5.66 -3.03
C ALA A 139 3.85 -5.88 -4.51
N ALA A 140 3.88 -4.84 -5.34
CA ALA A 140 3.61 -4.97 -6.78
C ALA A 140 4.64 -5.90 -7.47
N GLY A 141 5.91 -5.81 -7.07
CA GLY A 141 6.97 -6.71 -7.53
C GLY A 141 6.73 -8.17 -7.13
N ILE A 142 6.30 -8.43 -5.90
CA ILE A 142 5.98 -9.77 -5.39
C ILE A 142 4.81 -10.37 -6.16
N VAL A 143 3.73 -9.60 -6.35
CA VAL A 143 2.56 -10.08 -7.10
C VAL A 143 2.95 -10.43 -8.52
N TYR A 144 3.74 -9.58 -9.20
CA TYR A 144 4.22 -9.90 -10.55
C TYR A 144 5.16 -11.10 -10.55
N PHE A 145 6.08 -11.19 -9.59
CA PHE A 145 7.01 -12.30 -9.44
C PHE A 145 6.30 -13.65 -9.30
N VAL A 146 5.36 -13.77 -8.37
CA VAL A 146 4.57 -15.00 -8.19
C VAL A 146 3.75 -15.30 -9.43
N ALA A 147 3.16 -14.28 -10.06
CA ALA A 147 2.39 -14.48 -11.28
C ALA A 147 3.24 -15.01 -12.44
N GLN A 148 4.49 -14.56 -12.60
CA GLN A 148 5.37 -15.10 -13.64
C GLN A 148 5.88 -16.51 -13.32
N ILE A 149 6.27 -16.76 -12.06
CA ILE A 149 6.78 -18.09 -11.66
C ILE A 149 5.68 -19.16 -11.76
N CYS A 150 4.43 -18.81 -11.46
CA CYS A 150 3.29 -19.73 -11.55
C CYS A 150 2.55 -19.65 -12.90
N ASN A 151 3.22 -19.21 -13.97
CA ASN A 151 2.69 -19.15 -15.35
C ASN A 151 1.31 -18.48 -15.51
N LEU A 152 1.00 -17.48 -14.68
CA LEU A 152 -0.24 -16.71 -14.83
C LEU A 152 -0.14 -15.70 -15.98
N ASN A 153 -1.24 -15.54 -16.72
CA ASN A 153 -1.37 -14.53 -17.79
C ASN A 153 -1.56 -13.10 -17.23
N ILE A 154 -0.59 -12.63 -16.44
CA ILE A 154 -0.58 -11.29 -15.83
C ILE A 154 0.65 -10.53 -16.32
N SER A 155 0.41 -9.49 -17.11
CA SER A 155 1.46 -8.62 -17.60
C SER A 155 1.85 -7.55 -16.56
N LYS A 156 3.04 -6.96 -16.72
CA LYS A 156 3.46 -5.76 -15.95
C LYS A 156 2.45 -4.63 -16.07
N LYS A 157 1.83 -4.49 -17.24
CA LYS A 157 0.78 -3.50 -17.50
C LYS A 157 -0.46 -3.74 -16.63
N HIS A 158 -0.88 -5.00 -16.47
CA HIS A 158 -2.00 -5.33 -15.56
C HIS A 158 -1.66 -4.92 -14.13
N VAL A 159 -0.46 -5.27 -13.64
CA VAL A 159 -0.03 -4.90 -12.29
C VAL A 159 0.11 -3.38 -12.13
N ASN A 160 0.60 -2.67 -13.15
CA ASN A 160 0.70 -1.21 -13.17
C ASN A 160 -0.67 -0.55 -12.98
N VAL A 161 -1.68 -0.97 -13.76
CA VAL A 161 -3.04 -0.40 -13.70
C VAL A 161 -3.64 -0.56 -12.31
N ILE A 162 -3.39 -1.69 -11.64
CA ILE A 162 -3.95 -1.99 -10.32
C ILE A 162 -3.19 -1.31 -9.18
N SER A 163 -1.86 -1.26 -9.25
CA SER A 163 -0.99 -0.76 -8.18
C SER A 163 -0.56 0.69 -8.33
N GLU A 164 -0.77 1.29 -9.50
CA GLU A 164 -0.31 2.63 -9.89
C GLU A 164 1.23 2.82 -9.79
N ILE A 165 1.96 1.69 -9.89
CA ILE A 165 3.42 1.62 -9.89
C ILE A 165 3.94 1.43 -11.31
N SER A 166 4.96 2.20 -11.70
CA SER A 166 5.51 2.15 -13.05
C SER A 166 6.08 0.76 -13.38
N GLU A 167 5.92 0.33 -14.63
CA GLU A 167 6.40 -0.96 -15.10
C GLU A 167 7.91 -1.15 -14.90
N VAL A 168 8.68 -0.07 -15.04
CA VAL A 168 10.14 -0.08 -14.76
C VAL A 168 10.44 -0.39 -13.30
N THR A 169 9.61 0.09 -12.36
CA THR A 169 9.78 -0.18 -10.92
C THR A 169 9.35 -1.60 -10.59
N ILE A 170 8.22 -2.06 -11.14
CA ILE A 170 7.76 -3.44 -11.02
C ILE A 170 8.86 -4.41 -11.51
N ASN A 171 9.43 -4.13 -12.68
CA ASN A 171 10.51 -4.93 -13.27
C ASN A 171 11.79 -4.92 -12.43
N LYS A 172 12.15 -3.78 -11.81
CA LYS A 172 13.28 -3.70 -10.88
C LYS A 172 13.07 -4.56 -9.65
N CYS A 173 11.90 -4.51 -9.01
CA CYS A 173 11.58 -5.36 -7.86
C CYS A 173 11.54 -6.84 -8.26
N TYR A 174 10.94 -7.15 -9.40
CA TYR A 174 10.90 -8.50 -9.97
C TYR A 174 12.28 -9.13 -10.15
N LYS A 175 13.20 -8.43 -10.83
CA LYS A 175 14.56 -8.94 -11.05
C LYS A 175 15.29 -9.23 -9.74
N LYS A 176 15.12 -8.38 -8.72
CA LYS A 176 15.69 -8.62 -7.38
C LYS A 176 15.08 -9.85 -6.72
N LEU A 177 13.76 -10.02 -6.83
CA LEU A 177 13.07 -11.19 -6.28
C LEU A 177 13.51 -12.49 -6.97
N LEU A 178 13.75 -12.47 -8.29
CA LEU A 178 14.34 -13.60 -9.01
C LEU A 178 15.72 -13.96 -8.46
N THR A 179 16.64 -13.00 -8.37
CA THR A 179 17.99 -13.25 -7.83
C THR A 179 17.95 -13.81 -6.40
N ILE A 180 17.00 -13.36 -5.59
CA ILE A 180 16.79 -13.89 -4.25
C ILE A 180 16.19 -15.30 -4.29
N HIS A 181 15.27 -15.57 -5.21
CA HIS A 181 14.68 -16.89 -5.38
C HIS A 181 15.72 -17.93 -5.81
N ASP A 182 16.64 -17.56 -6.72
CA ASP A 182 17.71 -18.42 -7.19
C ASP A 182 18.69 -18.81 -6.06
N SER A 183 18.82 -17.98 -5.02
CA SER A 183 19.74 -18.19 -3.90
C SER A 183 19.08 -18.74 -2.63
N ASP A 184 17.81 -18.44 -2.38
CA ASP A 184 17.12 -18.71 -1.10
C ASP A 184 15.65 -19.10 -1.33
N GLN A 185 15.41 -19.96 -2.32
CA GLN A 185 14.11 -20.52 -2.75
C GLN A 185 12.90 -19.90 -2.03
N LEU A 186 12.39 -18.80 -2.61
CA LEU A 186 11.31 -18.01 -2.01
C LEU A 186 9.94 -18.67 -2.08
N ILE A 187 9.69 -19.47 -3.12
CA ILE A 187 8.40 -20.14 -3.37
C ILE A 187 8.59 -21.63 -3.07
N PRO A 188 7.72 -22.26 -2.27
CA PRO A 188 7.79 -23.69 -1.98
C PRO A 188 7.72 -24.55 -3.25
N SER A 189 8.51 -25.63 -3.31
CA SER A 189 8.53 -26.57 -4.46
C SER A 189 7.14 -27.10 -4.81
N VAL A 190 6.31 -27.44 -3.81
CA VAL A 190 4.93 -27.92 -4.02
C VAL A 190 4.07 -26.96 -4.86
N ILE A 191 4.31 -25.64 -4.73
CA ILE A 191 3.61 -24.63 -5.54
C ILE A 191 4.22 -24.55 -6.94
N LEU A 192 5.54 -24.71 -7.07
CA LEU A 192 6.22 -24.74 -8.37
C LEU A 192 5.70 -25.93 -9.18
N ASP A 193 5.71 -27.12 -8.60
CA ASP A 193 5.27 -28.35 -9.27
C ASP A 193 3.82 -28.25 -9.76
N LYS A 194 2.93 -27.64 -8.95
CA LYS A 194 1.51 -27.48 -9.29
C LYS A 194 1.22 -26.50 -10.43
N TYR A 195 2.06 -25.49 -10.64
CA TYR A 195 1.79 -24.37 -11.56
C TYR A 195 2.80 -24.26 -12.71
N LEU A 196 3.85 -25.10 -12.73
CA LEU A 196 4.82 -25.19 -13.83
C LEU A 196 4.46 -26.27 -14.87
N GLU A 197 3.56 -27.20 -14.54
CA GLU A 197 2.94 -28.14 -15.50
C GLU A 197 1.94 -27.43 -16.43
#